data_AF-A0A126Z3K2-F1
#
_entry.id   AF-A0A126Z3K2-F1
#
_cell.length_a   1.000
_cell.length_b   1.000
_cell.length_c   1.000
_cell.angle_alpha   90.00
_cell.angle_beta   90.00
_cell.angle_gamma   90.00
#
_symmetry.space_group_name_H-M   'P 1'
#
loop_
_entity.id
_entity.type
_entity.pdbx_description
1 polymer ?
#
loop_
_entity_poly.entity_id
_entity_poly.type
_entity_poly.pdbx_seq_one_letter_code
_entity_poly.pdbx_strand_id
1 'polypeptide(L)'
;MRRSPLTYLGSLLALYLLVPLVAFAVRFAVSDDRGFGALGLASAFWTSVGTASVSTAIITVLGVPLAYVLARSPGRLSRAVGVLVQLPLALPPVMSGIVLIYIVGPYTALGSLFGGELTSTFVGVVIAQTFVASPFLVIAARSAFSALDPALDDLAATMGHRPLARFLRVALPAASGGIGAGILLTWLRALGEYGATVLLAYHPYTLPVFTNVQFQATGIPGTQAPTALALGIAIVAVLGVPFAVARLRAALRAKRARDGSAGSAGAAAAGAAAAGPATAPGSAAARPPCDTPPTPVSFALDTRAGRFHLRLQHESASHRIAILGPSGSGKSMTLRAIAGLLGEAAGSVRFGGEDVASVPTESRHVGYVPQGERCCRAAPCASS
;
A
#
# COMPACT_ATOMS: atom_id res chain seq x y z
N MET A 1 1.02 -12.36 39.56
CA MET A 1 0.80 -11.37 38.49
C MET A 1 -0.10 -10.25 39.02
N ARG A 2 0.45 -9.09 39.40
CA ARG A 2 -0.37 -7.94 39.81
C ARG A 2 -1.10 -7.41 38.58
N ARG A 3 -2.44 -7.48 38.57
CA ARG A 3 -3.26 -6.96 37.47
C ARG A 3 -3.08 -5.44 37.40
N SER A 4 -2.51 -4.94 36.30
CA SER A 4 -2.33 -3.51 36.09
C SER A 4 -3.67 -2.85 35.73
N PRO A 5 -3.89 -1.56 36.04
CA PRO A 5 -5.12 -0.85 35.63
C PRO A 5 -5.37 -0.94 34.12
N LEU A 6 -4.31 -1.06 33.31
CA LEU A 6 -4.39 -1.30 31.87
C LEU A 6 -5.11 -2.61 31.52
N THR A 7 -4.88 -3.69 32.26
CA THR A 7 -5.58 -4.96 32.02
C THR A 7 -7.08 -4.87 32.32
N TYR A 8 -7.49 -4.07 33.31
CA TYR A 8 -8.90 -3.87 33.63
C TYR A 8 -9.61 -3.05 32.55
N LEU A 9 -9.02 -1.93 32.14
CA LEU A 9 -9.58 -1.08 31.07
C LEU A 9 -9.67 -1.84 29.74
N GLY A 10 -8.63 -2.60 29.38
CA GLY A 10 -8.66 -3.45 28.18
C GLY A 10 -9.70 -4.55 28.26
N SER A 11 -9.84 -5.22 29.41
CA SER A 11 -10.85 -6.27 29.59
C SER A 11 -12.27 -5.72 29.56
N LEU A 12 -12.50 -4.53 30.11
CA LEU A 12 -13.81 -3.87 30.08
C LEU A 12 -14.24 -3.56 28.64
N LEU A 13 -13.33 -3.02 27.82
CA LEU A 13 -13.60 -2.78 26.40
C LEU A 13 -13.84 -4.09 25.64
N ALA A 14 -13.03 -5.12 25.89
CA ALA A 14 -13.20 -6.43 25.27
C ALA A 14 -14.58 -7.03 25.62
N LEU A 15 -15.01 -6.93 26.88
CA LEU A 15 -16.32 -7.40 27.33
C LEU A 15 -17.44 -6.60 26.66
N TYR A 16 -17.34 -5.28 26.58
CA TYR A 16 -18.31 -4.42 25.90
C TYR A 16 -18.51 -4.81 24.44
N LEU A 17 -17.43 -5.16 23.72
CA LEU A 17 -17.51 -5.60 22.33
C LEU A 17 -18.01 -7.05 22.19
N LEU A 18 -17.69 -7.93 23.14
CA LEU A 18 -18.02 -9.36 23.08
C LEU A 18 -19.47 -9.64 23.49
N VAL A 19 -20.01 -8.90 24.47
CA VAL A 19 -21.36 -9.16 25.02
C VAL A 19 -22.46 -9.11 23.95
N PRO A 20 -22.56 -8.09 23.07
CA PRO A 20 -23.59 -8.07 22.03
C PRO A 20 -23.47 -9.23 21.04
N LEU A 21 -22.24 -9.65 20.71
CA LEU A 21 -21.99 -10.77 19.80
C LEU A 21 -22.40 -12.10 20.42
N VAL A 22 -22.07 -12.31 21.70
CA VAL A 22 -22.50 -13.51 22.45
C VAL A 22 -24.02 -13.52 22.63
N ALA A 23 -24.62 -12.40 23.00
CA ALA A 23 -26.07 -12.28 23.15
C ALA A 23 -26.80 -12.59 21.82
N PHE A 24 -26.28 -12.08 20.71
CA PHE A 24 -26.78 -12.43 19.38
C PHE A 24 -26.62 -13.92 19.08
N ALA A 25 -25.44 -14.51 19.35
CA ALA A 25 -25.18 -15.93 19.11
C ALA A 25 -26.12 -16.84 19.91
N VAL A 26 -26.36 -16.53 21.19
CA VAL A 26 -27.31 -17.26 22.04
C VAL A 26 -28.73 -17.14 21.49
N ARG A 27 -29.17 -15.92 21.16
CA ARG A 27 -30.51 -15.70 20.59
C ARG A 27 -30.70 -16.43 19.27
N PHE A 28 -29.69 -16.40 18.40
CA PHE A 28 -29.70 -17.08 17.11
C PHE A 28 -29.73 -18.61 17.26
N ALA A 29 -29.03 -19.16 18.27
CA ALA A 29 -29.01 -20.60 18.52
C ALA A 29 -30.37 -21.16 18.97
N VAL A 30 -31.12 -20.37 19.75
CA VAL A 30 -32.42 -20.77 20.34
C VAL A 30 -33.61 -20.47 19.42
N SER A 31 -33.42 -19.71 18.34
CA SER A 31 -34.53 -19.34 17.44
C SER A 31 -34.90 -20.46 16.46
N ASP A 32 -36.19 -20.82 16.45
CA ASP A 32 -36.76 -21.86 15.58
C ASP A 32 -36.84 -21.43 14.12
N ASP A 33 -37.32 -20.20 13.86
CA ASP A 33 -37.26 -19.57 12.54
C ASP A 33 -36.15 -18.52 12.51
N ARG A 34 -35.06 -18.85 11.81
CA ARG A 34 -33.89 -17.98 11.65
C ARG A 34 -34.04 -17.01 10.47
N GLY A 35 -35.06 -17.16 9.62
CA GLY A 35 -35.33 -16.27 8.49
C GLY A 35 -34.48 -16.53 7.24
N PHE A 36 -33.82 -17.68 7.11
CA PHE A 36 -33.04 -18.02 5.90
C PHE A 36 -33.90 -18.24 4.64
N GLY A 37 -35.19 -18.54 4.82
CA GLY A 37 -36.16 -18.67 3.72
C GLY A 37 -36.67 -17.34 3.17
N ALA A 38 -36.23 -16.19 3.71
CA ALA A 38 -36.70 -14.89 3.28
C ALA A 38 -36.35 -14.62 1.81
N LEU A 39 -37.38 -14.32 1.02
CA LEU A 39 -37.22 -13.95 -0.39
C LEU A 39 -36.31 -12.71 -0.50
N GLY A 40 -35.29 -12.79 -1.36
CA GLY A 40 -34.33 -11.71 -1.56
C GLY A 40 -33.09 -11.73 -0.67
N LEU A 41 -33.01 -12.61 0.35
CA LEU A 41 -31.82 -12.73 1.19
C LEU A 41 -30.57 -13.12 0.39
N ALA A 42 -30.70 -14.11 -0.49
CA ALA A 42 -29.60 -14.58 -1.34
C ALA A 42 -29.12 -13.51 -2.33
N SER A 43 -30.06 -12.77 -2.94
CA SER A 43 -29.70 -11.63 -3.79
C SER A 43 -29.02 -10.51 -3.00
N ALA A 44 -29.47 -10.25 -1.77
CA ALA A 44 -28.86 -9.23 -0.93
C ALA A 44 -27.44 -9.60 -0.51
N PHE A 45 -27.20 -10.87 -0.20
CA PHE A 45 -25.88 -11.43 0.06
C PHE A 45 -24.94 -11.21 -1.13
N TRP A 46 -25.33 -11.68 -2.32
CA TRP A 46 -24.47 -11.58 -3.51
C TRP A 46 -24.26 -10.15 -3.97
N THR A 47 -25.29 -9.29 -3.87
CA THR A 47 -25.16 -7.86 -4.14
C THR A 47 -24.12 -7.24 -3.21
N SER A 48 -24.18 -7.52 -1.91
CA SER A 48 -23.23 -6.94 -0.93
C SER A 48 -21.79 -7.36 -1.19
N VAL A 49 -21.56 -8.65 -1.39
CA VAL A 49 -20.22 -9.18 -1.66
C VAL A 49 -19.70 -8.66 -3.00
N GLY A 50 -20.56 -8.66 -4.03
CA GLY A 50 -20.23 -8.16 -5.36
C GLY A 50 -19.86 -6.68 -5.37
N THR A 51 -20.74 -5.81 -4.86
CA THR A 51 -20.51 -4.37 -4.87
C THR A 51 -19.35 -3.96 -3.96
N ALA A 52 -19.19 -4.58 -2.78
CA ALA A 52 -18.06 -4.31 -1.90
C ALA A 52 -16.72 -4.69 -2.53
N SER A 53 -16.67 -5.81 -3.26
CA SER A 53 -15.46 -6.27 -3.96
C SER A 53 -15.12 -5.37 -5.13
N VAL A 54 -16.11 -4.99 -5.96
CA VAL A 54 -15.91 -4.06 -7.08
C VAL A 54 -15.47 -2.68 -6.58
N SER A 55 -16.13 -2.13 -5.56
CA SER A 55 -15.75 -0.85 -4.94
C SER A 55 -14.33 -0.90 -4.40
N THR A 56 -13.96 -1.97 -3.68
CA THR A 56 -12.61 -2.14 -3.14
C THR A 56 -11.56 -2.27 -4.25
N ALA A 57 -11.87 -2.94 -5.36
CA ALA A 57 -10.97 -3.03 -6.51
C ALA A 57 -10.74 -1.64 -7.14
N ILE A 58 -11.80 -0.86 -7.35
CA ILE A 58 -11.71 0.52 -7.83
C ILE A 58 -10.86 1.38 -6.88
N ILE A 59 -11.16 1.33 -5.58
CA ILE A 59 -10.40 2.05 -4.55
C ILE A 59 -8.93 1.59 -4.54
N THR A 60 -8.64 0.31 -4.78
CA THR A 60 -7.26 -0.20 -4.81
C THR A 60 -6.50 0.35 -6.02
N VAL A 61 -7.11 0.31 -7.20
CA VAL A 61 -6.50 0.78 -8.45
C VAL A 61 -6.24 2.29 -8.40
N LEU A 62 -7.16 3.07 -7.82
CA LEU A 62 -7.05 4.55 -7.80
C LEU A 62 -6.39 5.09 -6.52
N GLY A 63 -6.74 4.52 -5.37
CA GLY A 63 -6.34 4.98 -4.05
C GLY A 63 -4.91 4.62 -3.68
N VAL A 64 -4.37 3.48 -4.13
CA VAL A 64 -2.96 3.12 -3.84
C VAL A 64 -1.98 4.06 -4.55
N PRO A 65 -2.12 4.36 -5.87
CA PRO A 65 -1.29 5.37 -6.51
C PRO A 65 -1.45 6.76 -5.88
N LEU A 66 -2.68 7.17 -5.56
CA LEU A 66 -2.93 8.45 -4.88
C LEU A 66 -2.20 8.51 -3.53
N ALA A 67 -2.29 7.44 -2.72
CA ALA A 67 -1.62 7.34 -1.44
C ALA A 67 -0.08 7.42 -1.57
N TYR A 68 0.50 6.81 -2.61
CA TYR A 68 1.93 6.93 -2.91
C TYR A 68 2.32 8.37 -3.23
N VAL A 69 1.58 9.04 -4.11
CA VAL A 69 1.82 10.46 -4.45
C VAL A 69 1.72 11.35 -3.21
N LEU A 70 0.70 11.15 -2.37
CA LEU A 70 0.50 11.90 -1.12
C LEU A 70 1.56 11.62 -0.04
N ALA A 71 2.15 10.43 -0.05
CA ALA A 71 3.26 10.08 0.84
C ALA A 71 4.58 10.72 0.40
N ARG A 72 4.78 10.91 -0.91
CA ARG A 72 6.05 11.40 -1.48
C ARG A 72 6.08 12.90 -1.78
N SER A 73 4.93 13.57 -1.82
CA SER A 73 4.81 14.99 -2.21
C SER A 73 4.64 15.93 -1.01
N PRO A 74 5.59 16.85 -0.71
CA PRO A 74 5.52 17.78 0.42
C PRO A 74 4.69 19.07 0.17
N GLY A 75 4.04 19.21 -1.00
CA GLY A 75 3.36 20.45 -1.43
C GLY A 75 2.03 20.77 -0.72
N ARG A 76 1.58 22.04 -0.83
CA ARG A 76 0.25 22.49 -0.35
C ARG A 76 -0.89 21.71 -1.00
N LEU A 77 -0.78 21.41 -2.29
CA LEU A 77 -1.77 20.62 -3.02
C LEU A 77 -1.92 19.20 -2.44
N SER A 78 -0.81 18.52 -2.15
CA SER A 78 -0.81 17.20 -1.49
C SER A 78 -1.52 17.26 -0.14
N ARG A 79 -1.29 18.33 0.65
CA ARG A 79 -2.03 18.54 1.92
C ARG A 79 -3.52 18.76 1.69
N ALA A 80 -3.90 19.60 0.74
CA ALA A 80 -5.30 19.88 0.40
C ALA A 80 -6.04 18.62 -0.07
N VAL A 81 -5.43 17.86 -0.99
CA VAL A 81 -5.97 16.57 -1.45
C VAL A 81 -6.05 15.57 -0.30
N GLY A 82 -5.06 15.53 0.58
CA GLY A 82 -5.09 14.70 1.78
C GLY A 82 -6.25 15.03 2.74
N VAL A 83 -6.64 16.30 2.85
CA VAL A 83 -7.84 16.73 3.60
C VAL A 83 -9.11 16.32 2.84
N LEU A 84 -9.16 16.57 1.53
CA LEU A 84 -10.30 16.22 0.68
C LEU A 84 -10.66 14.73 0.79
N VAL A 85 -9.66 13.85 0.75
CA VAL A 85 -9.84 12.39 0.88
C VAL A 85 -10.42 12.02 2.25
N GLN A 86 -10.22 12.81 3.29
CA GLN A 86 -10.74 12.54 4.63
C GLN A 86 -12.14 13.11 4.87
N LEU A 87 -12.62 14.03 4.02
CA LEU A 87 -13.96 14.63 4.16
C LEU A 87 -15.10 13.59 4.27
N PRO A 88 -15.11 12.49 3.51
CA PRO A 88 -16.17 11.47 3.64
C PRO A 88 -16.25 10.85 5.05
N LEU A 89 -15.15 10.83 5.81
CA LEU A 89 -15.15 10.32 7.20
C LEU A 89 -15.80 11.27 8.19
N ALA A 90 -15.81 12.57 7.88
CA ALA A 90 -16.42 13.59 8.73
C ALA A 90 -17.93 13.73 8.47
N LEU A 91 -18.41 13.33 7.29
CA LEU A 91 -19.81 13.40 6.92
C LEU A 91 -20.59 12.22 7.51
N PRO A 92 -21.75 12.47 8.16
CA PRO A 92 -22.69 11.41 8.49
C PRO A 92 -23.05 10.60 7.23
N PRO A 93 -23.06 9.25 7.26
CA PRO A 93 -23.21 8.43 6.05
C PRO A 93 -24.48 8.74 5.24
N VAL A 94 -25.59 9.06 5.89
CA VAL A 94 -26.85 9.47 5.22
C VAL A 94 -26.66 10.76 4.41
N MET A 95 -25.93 11.73 4.98
CA MET A 95 -25.63 13.00 4.30
C MET A 95 -24.69 12.80 3.11
N SER A 96 -23.76 11.85 3.21
CA SER A 96 -22.91 11.43 2.07
C SER A 96 -23.76 10.92 0.90
N GLY A 97 -24.81 10.16 1.17
CA GLY A 97 -25.77 9.73 0.14
C GLY A 97 -26.46 10.90 -0.55
N ILE A 98 -26.93 11.89 0.22
CA ILE A 98 -27.59 13.10 -0.32
C ILE A 98 -26.61 13.91 -1.21
N VAL A 99 -25.38 14.12 -0.75
CA VAL A 99 -24.36 14.84 -1.53
C VAL A 99 -24.05 14.12 -2.84
N LEU A 100 -24.01 12.78 -2.84
CA LEU A 100 -23.82 12.02 -4.07
C LEU A 100 -24.99 12.16 -5.03
N ILE A 101 -26.24 12.19 -4.54
CA ILE A 101 -27.43 12.39 -5.39
C ILE A 101 -27.36 13.72 -6.15
N TYR A 102 -26.79 14.79 -5.56
CA TYR A 102 -26.59 16.05 -6.27
C TYR A 102 -25.63 15.96 -7.47
N ILE A 103 -24.85 14.89 -7.56
CA ILE A 103 -23.93 14.64 -8.66
C ILE A 103 -24.49 13.57 -9.61
N VAL A 104 -24.97 12.44 -9.09
CA VAL A 104 -25.35 11.27 -9.89
C VAL A 104 -26.87 11.03 -10.01
N GLY A 105 -27.69 11.91 -9.43
CA GLY A 105 -29.15 11.84 -9.51
C GLY A 105 -29.67 12.01 -10.94
N PRO A 106 -30.88 11.53 -11.26
CA PRO A 106 -31.39 11.48 -12.63
C PRO A 106 -31.52 12.85 -13.31
N TYR A 107 -31.67 13.92 -12.52
CA TYR A 107 -31.83 15.30 -13.00
C TYR A 107 -30.52 16.09 -13.07
N THR A 108 -29.36 15.45 -12.83
CA THR A 108 -28.06 16.13 -12.88
C THR A 108 -27.41 16.02 -14.25
N ALA A 109 -26.42 16.87 -14.53
CA ALA A 109 -25.65 16.81 -15.77
C ALA A 109 -24.96 15.45 -15.95
N LEU A 110 -24.39 14.88 -14.88
CA LEU A 110 -23.76 13.56 -14.95
C LEU A 110 -24.82 12.45 -15.04
N GLY A 111 -25.90 12.52 -14.28
CA GLY A 111 -26.98 11.55 -14.30
C GLY A 111 -27.61 11.39 -15.67
N SER A 112 -27.96 12.52 -16.31
CA SER A 112 -28.56 12.54 -17.65
C SER A 112 -27.66 11.97 -18.75
N LEU A 113 -26.33 12.10 -18.64
CA LEU A 113 -25.39 11.46 -19.58
C LEU A 113 -25.45 9.92 -19.55
N PHE A 114 -25.88 9.34 -18.43
CA PHE A 114 -26.06 7.90 -18.26
C PHE A 114 -27.55 7.50 -18.21
N GLY A 115 -28.42 8.28 -18.86
CA GLY A 115 -29.86 7.98 -18.96
C GLY A 115 -30.64 8.11 -17.64
N GLY A 116 -30.03 8.68 -16.59
CA GLY A 116 -30.63 8.78 -15.26
C GLY A 116 -30.60 7.48 -14.44
N GLU A 117 -29.94 6.43 -14.93
CA GLU A 117 -29.97 5.08 -14.34
C GLU A 117 -28.84 4.81 -13.32
N LEU A 118 -28.17 5.86 -12.84
CA LEU A 118 -27.09 5.73 -11.85
C LEU A 118 -27.62 5.50 -10.42
N THR A 119 -28.85 5.92 -10.13
CA THR A 119 -29.52 5.69 -8.85
C THR A 119 -30.32 4.40 -8.89
N SER A 120 -30.47 3.73 -7.74
CA SER A 120 -31.18 2.44 -7.64
C SER A 120 -30.64 1.34 -8.59
N THR A 121 -29.33 1.31 -8.79
CA THR A 121 -28.64 0.26 -9.57
C THR A 121 -27.39 -0.27 -8.84
N PHE A 122 -26.85 -1.39 -9.33
CA PHE A 122 -25.59 -1.95 -8.84
C PHE A 122 -24.45 -0.91 -8.89
N VAL A 123 -24.42 -0.08 -9.94
CA VAL A 123 -23.44 1.00 -10.10
C VAL A 123 -23.63 2.07 -9.03
N GLY A 124 -24.86 2.46 -8.72
CA GLY A 124 -25.17 3.39 -7.63
C GLY A 124 -24.64 2.91 -6.27
N VAL A 125 -24.81 1.62 -5.96
CA VAL A 125 -24.24 1.02 -4.74
C VAL A 125 -22.71 1.12 -4.74
N VAL A 126 -22.05 0.81 -5.87
CA VAL A 126 -20.59 0.90 -6.01
C VAL A 126 -20.09 2.34 -5.84
N ILE A 127 -20.81 3.33 -6.35
CA ILE A 127 -20.47 4.75 -6.19
C ILE A 127 -20.55 5.17 -4.71
N ALA A 128 -21.65 4.83 -4.02
CA ALA A 128 -21.81 5.11 -2.60
C ALA A 128 -20.69 4.47 -1.77
N GLN A 129 -20.44 3.18 -1.97
CA GLN A 129 -19.40 2.43 -1.28
C GLN A 129 -18.00 2.98 -1.58
N THR A 130 -17.71 3.34 -2.83
CA THR A 130 -16.40 3.91 -3.23
C THR A 130 -16.14 5.22 -2.50
N PHE A 131 -17.12 6.13 -2.47
CA PHE A 131 -17.00 7.42 -1.79
C PHE A 131 -16.71 7.23 -0.28
N VAL A 132 -17.50 6.40 0.40
CA VAL A 132 -17.42 6.26 1.85
C VAL A 132 -16.25 5.38 2.31
N ALA A 133 -15.87 4.36 1.54
CA ALA A 133 -14.81 3.43 1.93
C ALA A 133 -13.40 3.87 1.46
N SER A 134 -13.28 4.70 0.41
CA SER A 134 -11.97 5.14 -0.12
C SER A 134 -10.98 5.69 0.92
N PRO A 135 -11.38 6.47 1.95
CA PRO A 135 -10.43 7.06 2.88
C PRO A 135 -9.65 5.99 3.67
N PHE A 136 -10.27 4.84 3.94
CA PHE A 136 -9.66 3.76 4.71
C PHE A 136 -8.41 3.21 4.02
N LEU A 137 -8.50 2.90 2.72
CA LEU A 137 -7.33 2.42 1.97
C LEU A 137 -6.29 3.51 1.80
N VAL A 138 -6.71 4.74 1.45
CA VAL A 138 -5.76 5.81 1.17
C VAL A 138 -4.94 6.16 2.41
N ILE A 139 -5.56 6.21 3.60
CA ILE A 139 -4.86 6.46 4.87
C ILE A 139 -3.90 5.31 5.19
N ALA A 140 -4.36 4.07 5.11
CA ALA A 140 -3.54 2.89 5.41
C ALA A 140 -2.35 2.77 4.44
N ALA A 141 -2.59 2.91 3.14
CA ALA A 141 -1.55 2.86 2.11
C ALA A 141 -0.56 4.02 2.25
N ARG A 142 -1.03 5.24 2.53
CA ARG A 142 -0.16 6.41 2.73
C ARG A 142 0.75 6.21 3.94
N SER A 143 0.20 5.69 5.03
CA SER A 143 0.98 5.33 6.22
C SER A 143 2.06 4.29 5.89
N ALA A 144 1.69 3.23 5.16
CA ALA A 144 2.62 2.19 4.74
C ALA A 144 3.75 2.74 3.84
N PHE A 145 3.45 3.60 2.87
CA PHE A 145 4.47 4.22 2.01
C PHE A 145 5.35 5.23 2.73
N SER A 146 4.80 5.94 3.72
CA SER A 146 5.54 6.93 4.52
C SER A 146 6.51 6.27 5.51
N ALA A 147 6.24 5.02 5.91
CA ALA A 147 7.13 4.23 6.75
C ALA A 147 8.36 3.66 6.00
N LEU A 148 8.35 3.68 4.65
CA LEU A 148 9.48 3.23 3.85
C LEU A 148 10.62 4.26 3.90
N ASP A 149 11.86 3.77 4.00
CA ASP A 149 13.05 4.61 3.93
C ASP A 149 13.13 5.31 2.55
N PRO A 150 13.19 6.65 2.50
CA PRO A 150 13.38 7.40 1.25
C PRO A 150 14.61 6.94 0.45
N ALA A 151 15.66 6.46 1.13
CA ALA A 151 16.89 6.01 0.49
C ALA A 151 16.69 4.82 -0.47
N LEU A 152 15.63 4.02 -0.27
CA LEU A 152 15.30 2.91 -1.20
C LEU A 152 14.91 3.42 -2.59
N ASP A 153 14.27 4.59 -2.65
CA ASP A 153 13.83 5.23 -3.89
C ASP A 153 15.03 5.84 -4.63
N ASP A 154 15.91 6.51 -3.87
CA ASP A 154 17.19 7.06 -4.37
C ASP A 154 18.07 5.96 -4.96
N LEU A 155 18.18 4.81 -4.27
CA LEU A 155 18.92 3.65 -4.74
C LEU A 155 18.34 3.07 -6.02
N ALA A 156 17.02 2.87 -6.07
CA ALA A 156 16.37 2.38 -7.27
C ALA A 156 16.55 3.32 -8.45
N ALA A 157 16.52 4.64 -8.22
CA ALA A 157 16.77 5.64 -9.24
C ALA A 157 18.20 5.54 -9.78
N THR A 158 19.21 5.44 -8.91
CA THR A 158 20.61 5.27 -9.35
C THR A 158 20.91 3.98 -10.10
N MET A 159 20.10 2.93 -9.90
CA MET A 159 20.14 1.69 -10.69
C MET A 159 19.38 1.77 -12.03
N GLY A 160 18.87 2.94 -12.40
CA GLY A 160 18.21 3.15 -13.69
C GLY A 160 16.71 2.93 -13.73
N HIS A 161 16.04 2.81 -12.57
CA HIS A 161 14.58 2.63 -12.54
C HIS A 161 13.82 3.96 -12.67
N ARG A 162 12.97 4.03 -13.71
CA ARG A 162 11.97 5.09 -13.91
C ARG A 162 10.94 5.15 -12.76
N PRO A 163 10.25 6.28 -12.53
CA PRO A 163 9.31 6.45 -11.41
C PRO A 163 8.25 5.35 -11.30
N LEU A 164 7.63 4.96 -12.41
CA LEU A 164 6.63 3.87 -12.41
C LEU A 164 7.24 2.52 -12.04
N ALA A 165 8.47 2.24 -12.51
CA ALA A 165 9.18 1.02 -12.15
C ALA A 165 9.56 1.02 -10.65
N ARG A 166 9.97 2.17 -10.10
CA ARG A 166 10.25 2.33 -8.66
C ARG A 166 9.00 2.09 -7.82
N PHE A 167 7.87 2.65 -8.22
CA PHE A 167 6.58 2.38 -7.59
C PHE A 167 6.22 0.89 -7.62
N LEU A 168 6.17 0.27 -8.81
CA LEU A 168 5.68 -1.10 -8.98
C LEU A 168 6.63 -2.17 -8.43
N ARG A 169 7.95 -1.96 -8.54
CA ARG A 169 8.95 -2.99 -8.20
C ARG A 169 9.57 -2.81 -6.82
N VAL A 170 9.56 -1.60 -6.25
CA VAL A 170 10.22 -1.32 -4.97
C VAL A 170 9.20 -0.92 -3.91
N ALA A 171 8.48 0.18 -4.12
CA ALA A 171 7.59 0.73 -3.10
C ALA A 171 6.38 -0.18 -2.83
N LEU A 172 5.69 -0.63 -3.88
CA LEU A 172 4.46 -1.42 -3.75
C LEU A 172 4.70 -2.79 -3.07
N PRO A 173 5.72 -3.59 -3.44
CA PRO A 173 6.01 -4.84 -2.73
C PRO A 173 6.45 -4.61 -1.29
N ALA A 174 7.25 -3.57 -1.02
CA ALA A 174 7.71 -3.24 0.32
C ALA A 174 6.57 -2.80 1.25
N ALA A 175 5.59 -2.05 0.73
CA ALA A 175 4.42 -1.60 1.48
C ALA A 175 3.24 -2.60 1.49
N SER A 176 3.37 -3.73 0.79
CA SER A 176 2.27 -4.68 0.54
C SER A 176 1.57 -5.20 1.80
N GLY A 177 2.30 -5.34 2.92
CA GLY A 177 1.71 -5.74 4.21
C GLY A 177 0.70 -4.73 4.74
N GLY A 178 1.07 -3.45 4.76
CA GLY A 178 0.18 -2.36 5.21
C GLY A 178 -0.96 -2.10 4.23
N ILE A 179 -0.69 -2.19 2.92
CA ILE A 179 -1.72 -2.05 1.88
C ILE A 179 -2.75 -3.17 1.98
N GLY A 180 -2.32 -4.42 2.17
CA GLY A 180 -3.22 -5.57 2.33
C GLY A 180 -4.17 -5.42 3.53
N ALA A 181 -3.67 -4.91 4.66
CA ALA A 181 -4.52 -4.59 5.81
C ALA A 181 -5.52 -3.46 5.48
N GLY A 182 -5.08 -2.42 4.76
CA GLY A 182 -5.95 -1.36 4.27
C GLY A 182 -7.05 -1.84 3.32
N ILE A 183 -6.73 -2.77 2.42
CA ILE A 183 -7.69 -3.38 1.49
C ILE A 183 -8.77 -4.13 2.27
N LEU A 184 -8.37 -4.96 3.25
CA LEU A 184 -9.32 -5.70 4.09
C LEU A 184 -10.25 -4.77 4.86
N LEU A 185 -9.71 -3.72 5.51
CA LEU A 185 -10.50 -2.74 6.23
C LEU A 185 -11.48 -2.00 5.31
N THR A 186 -11.03 -1.65 4.10
CA THR A 186 -11.86 -0.99 3.08
C THR A 186 -12.99 -1.88 2.61
N TRP A 187 -12.72 -3.17 2.38
CA TRP A 187 -13.73 -4.13 1.98
C TRP A 187 -14.77 -4.36 3.07
N LEU A 188 -14.34 -4.52 4.33
CA LEU A 188 -15.24 -4.61 5.49
C LEU A 188 -16.09 -3.35 5.63
N ARG A 189 -15.49 -2.18 5.41
CA ARG A 189 -16.22 -0.91 5.42
C ARG A 189 -17.25 -0.83 4.31
N ALA A 190 -16.91 -1.20 3.08
CA ALA A 190 -17.83 -1.18 1.95
C ALA A 190 -18.99 -2.17 2.15
N LEU A 191 -18.70 -3.40 2.62
CA LEU A 191 -19.69 -4.43 2.91
C LEU A 191 -20.75 -3.96 3.93
N GLY A 192 -20.31 -3.22 4.95
CA GLY A 192 -21.17 -2.65 5.98
C GLY A 192 -21.82 -1.31 5.64
N GLU A 193 -21.67 -0.79 4.41
CA GLU A 193 -22.21 0.52 4.05
C GLU A 193 -23.74 0.47 3.91
N TYR A 194 -24.40 1.28 4.74
CA TYR A 194 -25.86 1.44 4.76
C TYR A 194 -26.28 2.86 4.39
N GLY A 195 -25.74 3.88 5.06
CA GLY A 195 -26.34 5.22 5.07
C GLY A 195 -26.29 5.92 3.72
N ALA A 196 -25.17 5.86 3.00
CA ALA A 196 -25.10 6.44 1.65
C ALA A 196 -25.87 5.59 0.64
N THR A 197 -25.79 4.26 0.77
CA THR A 197 -26.43 3.30 -0.13
C THR A 197 -27.95 3.39 -0.09
N VAL A 198 -28.58 3.46 1.08
CA VAL A 198 -30.05 3.45 1.21
C VAL A 198 -30.69 4.69 0.56
N LEU A 199 -29.96 5.80 0.48
CA LEU A 199 -30.39 7.03 -0.20
C LEU A 199 -30.13 6.96 -1.71
N LEU A 200 -28.92 6.50 -2.11
CA LEU A 200 -28.50 6.56 -3.51
C LEU A 200 -29.00 5.38 -4.35
N ALA A 201 -29.02 4.19 -3.77
CA ALA A 201 -29.39 2.94 -4.43
C ALA A 201 -30.10 2.00 -3.45
N TYR A 202 -31.39 2.27 -3.23
CA TYR A 202 -32.24 1.43 -2.38
C TYR A 202 -32.38 0.01 -2.96
N HIS A 203 -32.50 -0.10 -4.28
CA HIS A 203 -32.38 -1.36 -5.02
C HIS A 203 -31.12 -1.37 -5.89
N PRO A 204 -30.55 -2.54 -6.22
CA PRO A 204 -30.79 -3.83 -5.57
C PRO A 204 -30.37 -3.79 -4.08
N TYR A 205 -31.03 -4.58 -3.23
CA TYR A 205 -30.75 -4.58 -1.79
C TYR A 205 -29.33 -5.08 -1.49
N THR A 206 -28.60 -4.35 -0.66
CA THR A 206 -27.46 -4.91 0.09
C THR A 206 -27.94 -5.52 1.41
N LEU A 207 -27.10 -6.29 2.10
CA LEU A 207 -27.41 -6.93 3.38
C LEU A 207 -27.80 -5.90 4.43
N PRO A 208 -27.10 -4.76 4.61
CA PRO A 208 -27.56 -3.73 5.55
C PRO A 208 -28.92 -3.13 5.19
N VAL A 209 -29.18 -2.85 3.90
CA VAL A 209 -30.48 -2.32 3.45
C VAL A 209 -31.58 -3.37 3.67
N PHE A 210 -31.34 -4.63 3.28
CA PHE A 210 -32.25 -5.74 3.49
C PHE A 210 -32.56 -5.97 4.97
N THR A 211 -31.55 -5.91 5.85
CA THR A 211 -31.75 -5.99 7.31
C THR A 211 -32.68 -4.89 7.81
N ASN A 212 -32.51 -3.65 7.33
CA ASN A 212 -33.41 -2.56 7.70
C ASN A 212 -34.84 -2.79 7.18
N VAL A 213 -35.00 -3.29 5.96
CA VAL A 213 -36.33 -3.66 5.41
C VAL A 213 -37.00 -4.73 6.28
N GLN A 214 -36.26 -5.79 6.64
CA GLN A 214 -36.77 -6.85 7.51
C GLN A 214 -37.11 -6.35 8.91
N PHE A 215 -36.29 -5.45 9.46
CA PHE A 215 -36.55 -4.82 10.75
C PHE A 215 -37.87 -4.02 10.72
N GLN A 216 -38.10 -3.25 9.66
CA GLN A 216 -39.35 -2.48 9.52
C GLN A 216 -40.57 -3.38 9.27
N ALA A 217 -40.41 -4.48 8.54
CA ALA A 217 -41.51 -5.38 8.19
C ALA A 217 -41.89 -6.35 9.32
N THR A 218 -40.91 -6.89 10.03
CA THR A 218 -41.08 -8.03 10.96
C THR A 218 -40.44 -7.82 12.33
N GLY A 219 -39.82 -6.67 12.56
CA GLY A 219 -39.07 -6.38 13.78
C GLY A 219 -37.77 -7.18 13.89
N ILE A 220 -37.29 -7.36 15.12
CA ILE A 220 -36.02 -8.03 15.40
C ILE A 220 -35.95 -9.48 14.87
N PRO A 221 -37.00 -10.33 14.97
CA PRO A 221 -36.91 -11.72 14.51
C PRO A 221 -36.47 -11.88 13.05
N GLY A 222 -37.00 -11.10 12.11
CA GLY A 222 -36.62 -11.22 10.69
C GLY A 222 -35.24 -10.69 10.33
N THR A 223 -34.53 -10.05 11.27
CA THR A 223 -33.15 -9.54 11.06
C THR A 223 -32.07 -10.59 11.35
N GLN A 224 -32.42 -11.75 11.90
CA GLN A 224 -31.46 -12.75 12.36
C GLN A 224 -30.59 -13.30 11.23
N ALA A 225 -31.20 -13.84 10.17
CA ALA A 225 -30.46 -14.38 9.02
C ALA A 225 -29.51 -13.36 8.34
N PRO A 226 -29.95 -12.16 7.92
CA PRO A 226 -29.04 -11.22 7.27
C PRO A 226 -27.95 -10.69 8.21
N THR A 227 -28.25 -10.53 9.51
CA THR A 227 -27.23 -10.16 10.51
C THR A 227 -26.20 -11.28 10.72
N ALA A 228 -26.65 -12.54 10.80
CA ALA A 228 -25.76 -13.69 10.93
C ALA A 228 -24.86 -13.86 9.69
N LEU A 229 -25.40 -13.65 8.49
CA LEU A 229 -24.60 -13.65 7.26
C LEU A 229 -23.57 -12.52 7.27
N ALA A 230 -23.96 -11.29 7.58
CA ALA A 230 -23.03 -10.16 7.63
C ALA A 230 -21.89 -10.41 8.65
N LEU A 231 -22.22 -10.92 9.84
CA LEU A 231 -21.24 -11.25 10.87
C LEU A 231 -20.33 -12.41 10.44
N GLY A 232 -20.90 -13.47 9.87
CA GLY A 232 -20.14 -14.62 9.35
C GLY A 232 -19.13 -14.21 8.28
N ILE A 233 -19.56 -13.37 7.33
CA ILE A 233 -18.67 -12.81 6.29
C ILE A 233 -17.55 -11.99 6.91
N ALA A 234 -17.86 -11.11 7.87
CA ALA A 234 -16.86 -10.28 8.55
C ALA A 234 -15.83 -11.14 9.30
N ILE A 235 -16.27 -12.17 10.04
CA ILE A 235 -15.39 -13.11 10.76
C ILE A 235 -14.49 -13.86 9.77
N VAL A 236 -15.07 -14.41 8.70
CA VAL A 236 -14.31 -15.13 7.67
C VAL A 236 -13.28 -14.22 7.01
N ALA A 237 -13.63 -12.96 6.71
CA ALA A 237 -12.70 -12.00 6.14
C ALA A 237 -11.56 -11.63 7.11
N VAL A 238 -11.88 -11.34 8.38
CA VAL A 238 -10.90 -10.93 9.40
C VAL A 238 -9.95 -12.05 9.78
N LEU A 239 -10.44 -13.29 9.91
CA LEU A 239 -9.62 -14.44 10.32
C LEU A 239 -8.99 -15.14 9.11
N GLY A 240 -9.75 -15.31 8.03
CA GLY A 240 -9.36 -16.08 6.86
C GLY A 240 -8.34 -15.37 5.98
N VAL A 241 -8.49 -14.06 5.73
CA VAL A 241 -7.58 -13.33 4.83
C VAL A 241 -6.15 -13.27 5.37
N PRO A 242 -5.88 -12.85 6.63
CA PRO A 242 -4.52 -12.84 7.17
C PRO A 242 -3.92 -14.25 7.24
N PHE A 243 -4.71 -15.26 7.59
CA PHE A 243 -4.27 -16.65 7.64
C PHE A 243 -3.87 -17.17 6.25
N ALA A 244 -4.71 -16.94 5.22
CA ALA A 244 -4.43 -17.32 3.85
C ALA A 244 -3.17 -16.64 3.31
N VAL A 245 -3.01 -15.34 3.59
CA VAL A 245 -1.82 -14.57 3.19
C VAL A 245 -0.57 -15.10 3.90
N ALA A 246 -0.64 -15.43 5.19
CA ALA A 246 0.47 -16.01 5.94
C ALA A 246 0.88 -17.38 5.37
N ARG A 247 -0.10 -18.24 5.08
CA ARG A 247 0.10 -19.55 4.44
C ARG A 247 0.74 -19.43 3.07
N LEU A 248 0.24 -18.54 2.22
CA LEU A 248 0.80 -18.32 0.88
C LEU A 248 2.25 -17.82 0.96
N ARG A 249 2.54 -16.86 1.85
CA ARG A 249 3.90 -16.38 2.08
C ARG A 249 4.83 -17.48 2.58
N ALA A 250 4.37 -18.34 3.48
CA ALA A 250 5.13 -19.50 3.95
C ALA A 250 5.40 -20.50 2.81
N ALA A 251 4.40 -20.81 1.98
CA ALA A 251 4.54 -21.71 0.84
C ALA A 251 5.52 -21.17 -0.21
N LEU A 252 5.45 -19.88 -0.54
CA LEU A 252 6.39 -19.23 -1.48
C LEU A 252 7.83 -19.22 -0.94
N ARG A 253 8.01 -19.02 0.37
CA ARG A 253 9.33 -19.12 1.01
C ARG A 253 9.88 -20.54 0.95
N ALA A 254 9.05 -21.56 1.24
CA ALA A 254 9.44 -22.96 1.15
C ALA A 254 9.80 -23.38 -0.28
N LYS A 255 9.06 -22.90 -1.29
CA LYS A 255 9.37 -23.14 -2.70
C LYS A 255 10.71 -22.53 -3.10
N ARG A 256 10.97 -21.26 -2.73
CA ARG A 256 12.27 -20.61 -2.98
C ARG A 256 13.44 -21.32 -2.31
N ALA A 257 13.26 -21.85 -1.09
CA ALA A 257 14.29 -22.63 -0.42
C ALA A 257 14.62 -23.94 -1.16
N ARG A 258 13.59 -24.63 -1.68
CA ARG A 258 13.76 -25.85 -2.48
C ARG A 258 14.43 -25.59 -3.83
N ASP A 259 13.99 -24.55 -4.55
CA ASP A 259 14.55 -24.17 -5.84
C ASP A 259 16.02 -23.71 -5.68
N GLY A 260 16.33 -23.02 -4.58
CA GLY A 260 17.70 -22.65 -4.21
C GLY A 260 18.59 -23.87 -3.91
N SER A 261 18.07 -24.87 -3.18
CA SER A 261 18.82 -26.11 -2.89
C SER A 261 18.99 -27.02 -4.11
N ALA A 262 18.02 -27.04 -5.04
CA ALA A 262 18.10 -27.81 -6.27
C ALA A 262 19.10 -27.19 -7.27
N GLY A 263 19.15 -25.85 -7.34
CA GLY A 263 20.16 -25.12 -8.11
C GLY A 263 21.58 -25.32 -7.60
N SER A 264 21.77 -25.39 -6.27
CA SER A 264 23.10 -25.68 -5.69
C SER A 264 23.50 -27.15 -5.85
N ALA A 265 22.57 -28.10 -5.77
CA ALA A 265 22.85 -29.52 -5.97
C ALA A 265 23.17 -29.86 -7.44
N GLY A 266 22.50 -29.23 -8.41
CA GLY A 266 22.82 -29.37 -9.84
C GLY A 266 24.18 -28.77 -10.22
N ALA A 267 24.55 -27.62 -9.61
CA ALA A 267 25.88 -27.03 -9.78
C ALA A 267 26.99 -27.89 -9.13
N ALA A 268 26.72 -28.51 -7.98
CA ALA A 268 27.65 -29.42 -7.32
C ALA A 268 27.85 -30.74 -8.11
N ALA A 269 26.78 -31.28 -8.71
CA ALA A 269 26.87 -32.48 -9.55
C ALA A 269 27.61 -32.23 -10.88
N ALA A 270 27.44 -31.05 -11.48
CA ALA A 270 28.19 -30.64 -12.67
C ALA A 270 29.68 -30.36 -12.37
N GLY A 271 30.01 -29.88 -11.16
CA GLY A 271 31.39 -29.70 -10.70
C GLY A 271 32.13 -31.01 -10.37
N ALA A 272 31.41 -32.05 -9.95
CA ALA A 272 32.00 -33.35 -9.59
C ALA A 272 32.43 -34.19 -10.80
N ALA A 273 31.84 -33.98 -11.98
CA ALA A 273 32.21 -34.70 -13.21
C ALA A 273 33.45 -34.12 -13.92
N ALA A 274 33.98 -32.97 -13.46
CA ALA A 274 35.12 -32.28 -14.07
C ALA A 274 36.35 -32.14 -13.15
N ALA A 275 36.43 -32.93 -12.07
CA ALA A 275 37.51 -32.84 -11.09
C ALA A 275 38.68 -33.81 -11.41
N GLY A 276 39.57 -33.38 -12.31
CA GLY A 276 41.01 -33.62 -12.10
C GLY A 276 41.48 -32.83 -10.85
N PRO A 277 42.69 -33.06 -10.31
CA PRO A 277 43.09 -32.53 -9.00
C PRO A 277 43.12 -30.99 -9.02
N ALA A 278 42.03 -30.39 -8.56
CA ALA A 278 41.85 -28.95 -8.47
C ALA A 278 41.74 -28.54 -7.01
N THR A 279 42.56 -27.54 -6.69
CA THR A 279 42.69 -26.80 -5.44
C THR A 279 41.36 -26.34 -4.84
N ALA A 280 41.34 -26.22 -3.51
CA ALA A 280 40.21 -25.83 -2.67
C ALA A 280 39.38 -24.64 -3.23
N PRO A 281 38.05 -24.63 -3.02
CA PRO A 281 37.20 -23.55 -3.51
C PRO A 281 37.46 -22.28 -2.69
N GLY A 282 38.23 -21.37 -3.28
CA GLY A 282 38.36 -20.00 -2.80
C GLY A 282 37.00 -19.29 -2.83
N SER A 283 36.77 -18.48 -1.80
CA SER A 283 35.90 -17.30 -1.81
C SER A 283 35.67 -16.82 -3.25
N ALA A 284 34.41 -16.75 -3.69
CA ALA A 284 34.05 -16.22 -5.01
C ALA A 284 34.72 -14.86 -5.19
N ALA A 285 35.85 -14.86 -5.91
CA ALA A 285 36.63 -13.67 -6.14
C ALA A 285 35.68 -12.65 -6.79
N ALA A 286 35.60 -11.47 -6.19
CA ALA A 286 34.96 -10.32 -6.80
C ALA A 286 35.43 -10.28 -8.26
N ARG A 287 34.49 -10.26 -9.21
CA ARG A 287 34.83 -10.11 -10.62
C ARG A 287 35.84 -8.96 -10.73
N PRO A 288 36.96 -9.13 -11.47
CA PRO A 288 37.90 -8.03 -11.65
C PRO A 288 37.11 -6.81 -12.13
N PRO A 289 37.36 -5.61 -11.55
CA PRO A 289 36.68 -4.41 -12.01
C PRO A 289 36.91 -4.30 -13.51
N CYS A 290 35.82 -4.09 -14.27
CA CYS A 290 35.92 -3.88 -15.71
C CYS A 290 36.99 -2.82 -15.98
N ASP A 291 37.88 -3.05 -16.95
CA ASP A 291 38.96 -2.15 -17.41
C ASP A 291 38.44 -0.87 -18.07
N THR A 292 37.36 -0.30 -17.53
CA THR A 292 36.80 0.97 -17.99
C THR A 292 37.73 2.05 -17.46
N PRO A 293 38.39 2.85 -18.33
CA PRO A 293 39.26 3.92 -17.87
C PRO A 293 38.43 4.84 -16.98
N PRO A 294 38.91 5.13 -15.76
CA PRO A 294 38.07 5.76 -14.78
C PRO A 294 37.80 7.21 -15.16
N THR A 295 36.53 7.58 -15.18
CA THR A 295 36.07 8.86 -15.70
C THR A 295 36.29 9.98 -14.67
N PRO A 296 37.05 11.05 -15.00
CA PRO A 296 37.23 12.18 -14.08
C PRO A 296 35.90 12.90 -13.87
N VAL A 297 35.69 13.37 -12.64
CA VAL A 297 34.45 14.04 -12.22
C VAL A 297 34.77 15.48 -11.86
N SER A 298 34.10 16.44 -12.50
CA SER A 298 34.16 17.86 -12.16
C SER A 298 32.78 18.39 -11.84
N PHE A 299 32.68 19.32 -10.91
CA PHE A 299 31.39 19.88 -10.51
C PHE A 299 31.53 21.29 -9.95
N ALA A 300 30.56 22.12 -10.26
CA ALA A 300 30.34 23.42 -9.63
C ALA A 300 28.93 23.40 -9.05
N LEU A 301 28.86 23.21 -7.73
CA LEU A 301 27.63 23.02 -6.99
C LEU A 301 27.20 24.30 -6.28
N ASP A 302 25.94 24.71 -6.45
CA ASP A 302 25.28 25.78 -5.71
C ASP A 302 23.83 25.36 -5.42
N THR A 303 23.58 24.82 -4.22
CA THR A 303 22.28 24.24 -3.87
C THR A 303 21.93 24.43 -2.39
N ARG A 304 20.64 24.45 -2.06
CA ARG A 304 20.14 24.68 -0.69
C ARG A 304 19.29 23.52 -0.20
N ALA A 305 19.51 23.11 1.05
CA ALA A 305 18.65 22.20 1.81
C ALA A 305 18.14 22.92 3.07
N GLY A 306 16.91 23.43 3.02
CA GLY A 306 16.35 24.23 4.10
C GLY A 306 17.16 25.52 4.32
N ARG A 307 17.75 25.67 5.51
CA ARG A 307 18.63 26.82 5.84
C ARG A 307 20.10 26.60 5.46
N PHE A 308 20.48 25.39 5.07
CA PHE A 308 21.85 25.04 4.72
C PHE A 308 22.10 25.32 3.24
N HIS A 309 23.13 26.11 2.95
CA HIS A 309 23.54 26.46 1.59
C HIS A 309 24.90 25.81 1.29
N LEU A 310 24.92 24.92 0.30
CA LEU A 310 26.10 24.22 -0.17
C LEU A 310 26.62 24.91 -1.43
N ARG A 311 27.82 25.49 -1.35
CA ARG A 311 28.54 26.02 -2.51
C ARG A 311 29.95 25.43 -2.56
N LEU A 312 30.23 24.63 -3.58
CA LEU A 312 31.49 23.91 -3.75
C LEU A 312 31.85 23.83 -5.22
N GLN A 313 33.12 24.01 -5.54
CA GLN A 313 33.64 23.81 -6.89
C GLN A 313 34.82 22.84 -6.82
N HIS A 314 34.86 21.92 -7.78
CA HIS A 314 35.94 20.94 -7.91
C HIS A 314 36.24 20.69 -9.38
N GLU A 315 37.51 20.85 -9.73
CA GLU A 315 38.08 20.48 -11.02
C GLU A 315 39.31 19.63 -10.76
N SER A 316 39.31 18.40 -11.28
CA SER A 316 40.47 17.51 -11.20
C SER A 316 40.43 16.46 -12.31
N ALA A 317 41.61 16.07 -12.76
CA ALA A 317 41.80 14.89 -13.60
C ALA A 317 41.89 13.58 -12.78
N SER A 318 41.83 13.66 -11.44
CA SER A 318 41.82 12.48 -10.58
C SER A 318 40.52 11.68 -10.74
N HIS A 319 40.67 10.37 -10.78
CA HIS A 319 39.55 9.42 -10.79
C HIS A 319 39.06 9.05 -9.38
N ARG A 320 39.76 9.48 -8.33
CA ARG A 320 39.40 9.23 -6.93
C ARG A 320 39.28 10.56 -6.20
N ILE A 321 38.11 10.80 -5.62
CA ILE A 321 37.80 12.01 -4.85
C ILE A 321 37.37 11.57 -3.46
N ALA A 322 37.97 12.17 -2.42
CA ALA A 322 37.56 12.00 -1.04
C ALA A 322 37.06 13.33 -0.48
N ILE A 323 35.86 13.33 0.09
CA ILE A 323 35.26 14.51 0.72
C ILE A 323 35.31 14.31 2.24
N LEU A 324 36.21 15.03 2.92
CA LEU A 324 36.32 15.01 4.38
C LEU A 324 35.72 16.28 5.00
N GLY A 325 35.16 16.13 6.21
CA GLY A 325 34.65 17.24 7.00
C GLY A 325 33.82 16.77 8.19
N PRO A 326 33.50 17.66 9.16
CA PRO A 326 32.69 17.34 10.33
C PRO A 326 31.27 16.83 9.97
N SER A 327 30.58 16.20 10.93
CA SER A 327 29.15 15.88 10.77
C SER A 327 28.35 17.14 10.47
N GLY A 328 27.48 17.10 9.46
CA GLY A 328 26.72 18.26 9.00
C GLY A 328 27.42 19.18 8.00
N SER A 329 28.68 18.90 7.61
CA SER A 329 29.42 19.74 6.65
C SER A 329 28.96 19.65 5.18
N GLY A 330 27.88 18.92 4.88
CA GLY A 330 27.35 18.80 3.52
C GLY A 330 27.85 17.60 2.69
N LYS A 331 28.71 16.72 3.22
CA LYS A 331 29.27 15.55 2.47
C LYS A 331 28.21 14.73 1.74
N SER A 332 27.17 14.28 2.45
CA SER A 332 26.09 13.47 1.87
C SER A 332 25.26 14.26 0.87
N MET A 333 25.13 15.57 1.06
CA MET A 333 24.44 16.46 0.12
C MET A 333 25.24 16.61 -1.17
N THR A 334 26.57 16.76 -1.09
CA THR A 334 27.47 16.79 -2.25
C THR A 334 27.36 15.51 -3.07
N LEU A 335 27.44 14.34 -2.43
CA LEU A 335 27.33 13.05 -3.12
C LEU A 335 25.95 12.86 -3.78
N ARG A 336 24.86 13.28 -3.11
CA ARG A 336 23.51 13.23 -3.67
C ARG A 336 23.33 14.20 -4.84
N ALA A 337 23.97 15.37 -4.80
CA ALA A 337 23.96 16.33 -5.91
C ALA A 337 24.64 15.74 -7.16
N ILE A 338 25.84 15.16 -7.00
CA ILE A 338 26.58 14.51 -8.08
C ILE A 338 25.74 13.37 -8.69
N ALA A 339 25.11 12.56 -7.84
CA ALA A 339 24.23 11.48 -8.28
C ALA A 339 22.90 11.95 -8.92
N GLY A 340 22.57 13.25 -8.90
CA GLY A 340 21.32 13.79 -9.46
C GLY A 340 20.10 13.69 -8.53
N LEU A 341 20.29 13.24 -7.29
CA LEU A 341 19.21 13.01 -6.31
C LEU A 341 18.64 14.31 -5.71
N LEU A 342 19.24 15.46 -6.00
CA LEU A 342 18.74 16.77 -5.56
C LEU A 342 18.06 17.58 -6.69
N GLY A 343 17.86 16.99 -7.87
CA GLY A 343 17.27 17.64 -9.05
C GLY A 343 18.25 18.54 -9.82
N GLU A 344 17.75 19.24 -10.84
CA GLU A 344 18.52 20.10 -11.76
C GLU A 344 19.15 21.35 -11.10
N ALA A 345 18.72 21.69 -9.89
CA ALA A 345 18.93 23.00 -9.27
C ALA A 345 20.25 23.14 -8.50
N ALA A 346 21.36 22.63 -9.02
CA ALA A 346 22.62 22.64 -8.28
C ALA A 346 23.85 23.09 -9.07
N GLY A 347 23.76 23.62 -10.29
CA GLY A 347 24.93 24.02 -11.08
C GLY A 347 25.36 22.94 -12.08
N SER A 348 26.65 22.79 -12.38
CA SER A 348 27.14 21.84 -13.40
C SER A 348 27.83 20.64 -12.77
N VAL A 349 27.60 19.45 -13.35
CA VAL A 349 28.28 18.20 -12.98
C VAL A 349 28.71 17.56 -14.27
N ARG A 350 30.01 17.33 -14.45
CA ARG A 350 30.55 16.73 -15.67
C ARG A 350 31.28 15.44 -15.38
N PHE A 351 30.99 14.41 -16.18
CA PHE A 351 31.72 13.15 -16.19
C PHE A 351 32.51 13.08 -17.50
N GLY A 352 33.84 13.08 -17.42
CA GLY A 352 34.69 12.98 -18.62
C GLY A 352 34.54 14.17 -19.59
N GLY A 353 34.04 15.31 -19.09
CA GLY A 353 33.77 16.52 -19.87
C GLY A 353 32.31 16.68 -20.31
N GLU A 354 31.49 15.62 -20.27
CA GLU A 354 30.07 15.67 -20.62
C GLU A 354 29.23 16.19 -19.43
N ASP A 355 28.41 17.22 -19.65
CA ASP A 355 27.53 17.77 -18.61
C ASP A 355 26.30 16.89 -18.41
N VAL A 356 26.14 16.38 -17.19
CA VAL A 356 25.05 15.50 -16.78
C VAL A 356 24.09 16.17 -15.81
N ALA A 357 24.22 17.48 -15.56
CA ALA A 357 23.40 18.19 -14.57
C ALA A 357 21.89 18.12 -14.88
N SER A 358 21.50 18.13 -16.14
CA SER A 358 20.11 17.98 -16.62
C SER A 358 19.68 16.53 -16.87
N VAL A 359 20.62 15.58 -16.84
CA VAL A 359 20.31 14.16 -17.05
C VAL A 359 19.56 13.64 -15.82
N PRO A 360 18.41 12.96 -15.97
CA PRO A 360 17.71 12.33 -14.86
C PRO A 360 18.59 11.29 -14.16
N THR A 361 18.45 11.14 -12.84
CA THR A 361 19.24 10.19 -12.02
C THR A 361 19.33 8.80 -12.62
N GLU A 362 18.21 8.27 -13.12
CA GLU A 362 18.12 6.94 -13.75
C GLU A 362 18.89 6.78 -15.06
N SER A 363 19.39 7.87 -15.65
CA SER A 363 20.16 7.85 -16.89
C SER A 363 21.60 8.32 -16.69
N ARG A 364 22.00 8.67 -15.45
CA ARG A 364 23.37 9.10 -15.14
C ARG A 364 24.38 7.96 -15.02
N HIS A 365 23.91 6.71 -14.88
CA HIS A 365 24.76 5.54 -14.64
C HIS A 365 25.71 5.68 -13.42
N VAL A 366 25.29 6.46 -12.42
CA VAL A 366 26.05 6.67 -11.17
C VAL A 366 25.43 5.81 -10.06
N GLY A 367 26.17 4.85 -9.53
CA GLY A 367 25.77 4.13 -8.32
C GLY A 367 25.97 4.98 -7.06
N TYR A 368 24.92 5.14 -6.26
CA TYR A 368 25.00 5.80 -4.95
C TYR A 368 24.85 4.76 -3.84
N VAL A 369 25.66 4.83 -2.80
CA VAL A 369 25.52 3.97 -1.61
C VAL A 369 25.23 4.88 -0.41
N PRO A 370 23.99 4.91 0.11
CA PRO A 370 23.62 5.75 1.23
C PRO A 370 24.31 5.28 2.50
N GLN A 371 24.52 6.23 3.42
CA GLN A 371 25.09 5.94 4.73
C GLN A 371 24.04 5.21 5.60
N GLY A 372 24.23 3.91 5.83
CA GLY A 372 23.43 3.10 6.76
C GLY A 372 23.20 1.65 6.32
N GLU A 373 23.18 0.72 7.28
CA GLU A 373 23.09 -0.73 7.02
C GLU A 373 21.72 -1.23 6.52
N ARG A 374 20.69 -0.38 6.50
CA ARG A 374 19.29 -0.84 6.32
C ARG A 374 19.02 -1.42 4.95
N CYS A 375 19.74 -0.99 3.91
CA CYS A 375 19.53 -1.53 2.57
C CYS A 375 20.11 -2.95 2.39
N CYS A 376 21.19 -3.29 3.10
CA CYS A 376 21.88 -4.58 2.92
C CYS A 376 21.21 -5.74 3.66
N ARG A 377 20.33 -5.48 4.65
CA ARG A 377 19.61 -6.55 5.39
C ARG A 377 18.42 -7.17 4.64
N ALA A 378 18.04 -6.64 3.47
CA ALA A 378 16.91 -7.15 2.69
C ALA A 378 17.26 -8.40 1.85
N ALA A 379 18.55 -8.74 1.71
CA ALA A 379 18.96 -10.05 1.26
C ALA A 379 19.08 -10.97 2.48
N PRO A 380 18.44 -12.15 2.53
CA PRO A 380 18.79 -13.13 3.53
C PRO A 380 20.25 -13.51 3.29
N CYS A 381 21.16 -12.97 4.09
CA CYS A 381 22.46 -13.59 4.28
C CYS A 381 22.17 -15.00 4.77
N ALA A 382 22.31 -15.99 3.90
CA ALA A 382 22.44 -17.37 4.30
C ALA A 382 23.71 -17.41 5.17
N SER A 383 23.53 -17.35 6.48
CA SER A 383 24.57 -17.68 7.44
C SER A 383 24.80 -19.18 7.31
N SER A 384 25.89 -19.54 6.64
CA SER A 384 26.55 -20.84 6.76
C SER A 384 26.98 -21.09 8.19
#